data_AF-A0A519CGU1-F1
#
_entry.id   AF-A0A519CGU1-F1
#
_cell.length_a   1.000
_cell.length_b   1.000
_cell.length_c   1.000
_cell.angle_alpha   90.00
_cell.angle_beta   90.00
_cell.angle_gamma   90.00
#
_symmetry.space_group_name_H-M   'P 1'
#
loop_
_entity.id
_entity.type
_entity.pdbx_description
1 polymer ?
#
loop_
_entity_poly.entity_id
_entity_poly.type
_entity_poly.pdbx_seq_one_letter_code
_entity_poly.pdbx_strand_id
1 'polypeptide(L)'
;MILAKAKGAGGLSMTAGLILIGLGPSGISNMTRAAISAATQADIRLYEAYTALWSESALAQLETEIGEITKVMRPEVEEPSQMLSLAKEKSVALLVVGDPLQATTHVDLQLQAQEAGIDCEIIHGISITGLVTGAVGLSNYKFGRQTTLTYPYGGWIATSPLEVIALNRIQGLHTLCLLDLDPTGAGTGNQKPMQPEDAQTAIMAMAKKLEDSIDEDINDSNLQRLKFEASQKIIAELNDLDVVICTDMGGKNQSISYLPLKDLHICETGGLHCLVIPAKLSEVEQKALIRWTKQ
;
A
#
# COMPACT_ATOMS: atom_id res chain seq x y z
N MET A 1 -14.38 20.20 22.83
CA MET A 1 -13.93 20.08 21.43
C MET A 1 -12.61 20.84 21.32
N ILE A 2 -11.49 20.17 21.59
CA ILE A 2 -10.16 20.76 21.46
C ILE A 2 -9.75 20.54 20.01
N LEU A 3 -9.77 21.63 19.23
CA LEU A 3 -9.28 21.62 17.85
C LEU A 3 -7.77 21.36 17.87
N ALA A 4 -7.34 20.28 17.21
CA ALA A 4 -5.94 20.00 16.94
C ALA A 4 -5.33 21.21 16.21
N LYS A 5 -4.30 21.82 16.80
CA LYS A 5 -3.54 22.90 16.16
C LYS A 5 -2.55 22.28 15.19
N ALA A 6 -2.76 22.50 13.89
CA ALA A 6 -1.72 22.33 12.90
C ALA A 6 -0.61 23.37 13.17
N LYS A 7 0.52 22.95 13.72
CA LYS A 7 1.75 23.76 13.79
C LYS A 7 2.59 23.50 12.54
N GLY A 8 2.19 24.08 11.42
CA GLY A 8 3.07 24.23 10.27
C GLY A 8 3.99 25.43 10.44
N ALA A 9 5.29 25.22 10.19
CA ALA A 9 6.31 26.23 9.91
C ALA A 9 6.68 27.20 11.05
N GLY A 10 7.41 26.70 12.05
CA GLY A 10 8.29 27.49 12.92
C GLY A 10 9.41 26.57 13.39
N GLY A 11 10.67 27.00 13.27
CA GLY A 11 11.86 26.17 13.45
C GLY A 11 11.72 25.11 14.56
N LEU A 12 11.86 23.85 14.16
CA LEU A 12 11.72 22.68 15.03
C LEU A 12 12.83 22.70 16.09
N SER A 13 12.55 23.30 17.25
CA SER A 13 13.12 22.80 18.49
C SER A 13 12.33 21.52 18.78
N MET A 14 12.91 20.36 18.49
CA MET A 14 12.26 19.08 18.73
C MET A 14 12.08 18.91 20.25
N THR A 15 10.88 19.21 20.73
CA THR A 15 10.43 18.78 22.06
C THR A 15 10.22 17.27 22.04
N ALA A 16 10.28 16.63 23.22
CA ALA A 16 9.97 15.22 23.34
C ALA A 16 8.61 14.89 22.71
N GLY A 17 8.54 13.81 21.94
CA GLY A 17 7.35 13.44 21.19
C GLY A 17 7.60 12.32 20.18
N LEU A 18 6.53 11.90 19.52
CA LEU A 18 6.56 10.93 18.44
C LEU A 18 6.36 11.64 17.10
N ILE A 19 7.09 11.23 16.07
CA ILE A 19 6.98 11.80 14.73
C ILE A 19 6.89 10.66 13.73
N LEU A 20 5.77 10.55 13.03
CA LEU A 20 5.61 9.59 11.95
C LEU A 20 6.06 10.25 10.64
N ILE A 21 7.10 9.72 10.02
CA ILE A 21 7.75 10.32 8.85
C ILE A 21 7.59 9.42 7.64
N GLY A 22 6.88 9.91 6.62
CA GLY A 22 6.79 9.27 5.32
C GLY A 22 8.07 9.43 4.52
N LEU A 23 8.73 8.32 4.23
CA LEU A 23 9.97 8.29 3.45
C LEU A 23 9.73 8.41 1.94
N GLY A 24 8.51 8.13 1.47
CA GLY A 24 8.26 7.90 0.05
C GLY A 24 8.84 6.55 -0.46
N PRO A 25 8.66 6.24 -1.75
CA PRO A 25 9.18 5.02 -2.34
C PRO A 25 10.67 5.14 -2.70
N SER A 26 11.39 4.02 -2.67
CA SER A 26 12.64 3.83 -3.41
C SER A 26 13.79 4.84 -3.18
N GLY A 27 13.90 5.40 -1.97
CA GLY A 27 15.09 6.12 -1.49
C GLY A 27 14.91 7.62 -1.25
N ILE A 28 15.99 8.25 -0.76
CA ILE A 28 16.02 9.64 -0.22
C ILE A 28 15.52 10.67 -1.23
N SER A 29 15.73 10.49 -2.53
CA SER A 29 15.29 11.44 -3.55
C SER A 29 13.78 11.64 -3.58
N ASN A 30 13.00 10.69 -3.04
CA ASN A 30 11.56 10.78 -2.92
C ASN A 30 11.08 11.26 -1.54
N MET A 31 12.00 11.54 -0.61
CA MET A 31 11.67 12.15 0.67
C MET A 31 11.41 13.65 0.49
N THR A 32 10.45 14.17 1.26
CA THR A 32 10.29 15.62 1.35
C THR A 32 11.44 16.24 2.15
N ARG A 33 11.74 17.51 1.89
CA ARG A 33 12.74 18.25 2.69
C ARG A 33 12.37 18.29 4.18
N ALA A 34 11.08 18.33 4.50
CA ALA A 34 10.59 18.29 5.86
C ALA A 34 10.89 16.93 6.53
N ALA A 35 10.67 15.83 5.81
CA ALA A 35 10.96 14.48 6.29
C ALA A 35 12.45 14.29 6.60
N ILE A 36 13.34 14.69 5.67
CA ILE A 36 14.79 14.63 5.89
C ILE A 36 15.17 15.47 7.12
N SER A 37 14.73 16.74 7.16
CA SER A 37 15.06 17.65 8.25
C SER A 37 14.62 17.12 9.62
N ALA A 38 13.42 16.58 9.73
CA ALA A 38 12.90 16.05 10.99
C ALA A 38 13.62 14.76 11.41
N ALA A 39 13.90 13.86 10.46
CA ALA A 39 14.61 12.62 10.74
C ALA A 39 16.06 12.87 11.20
N THR A 40 16.76 13.84 10.59
CA THR A 40 18.11 14.25 11.01
C THR A 40 18.11 14.87 12.42
N GLN A 41 17.06 15.60 12.78
CA GLN A 41 16.97 16.28 14.09
C GLN A 41 16.45 15.40 15.23
N ALA A 42 15.86 14.25 14.92
CA ALA A 42 15.32 13.35 15.93
C ALA A 42 16.43 12.74 16.81
N ASP A 43 16.14 12.48 18.08
CA ASP A 43 17.08 11.80 18.98
C ASP A 43 17.18 10.30 18.65
N ILE A 44 16.04 9.70 18.29
CA ILE A 44 15.90 8.28 18.00
C ILE A 44 15.20 8.13 16.64
N ARG A 45 15.76 7.27 15.77
CA ARG A 45 15.19 6.94 14.46
C ARG A 45 14.87 5.45 14.41
N LEU A 46 13.60 5.12 14.26
CA LEU A 46 13.11 3.76 14.13
C LEU A 46 12.62 3.56 12.70
N TYR A 47 13.15 2.57 11.99
CA TYR A 47 12.74 2.22 10.65
C TYR A 47 11.79 1.03 10.68
N GLU A 48 10.53 1.28 10.33
CA GLU A 48 9.49 0.26 10.27
C GLU A 48 9.62 -0.54 8.97
N ALA A 49 9.68 -1.86 9.10
CA ALA A 49 10.12 -2.74 8.03
C ALA A 49 9.17 -3.91 7.73
N TYR A 50 7.90 -3.80 8.10
CA TYR A 50 6.85 -4.78 7.86
C TYR A 50 5.79 -4.32 6.84
N THR A 51 5.61 -3.01 6.62
CA THR A 51 4.66 -2.44 5.66
C THR A 51 5.23 -2.25 4.26
N ALA A 52 6.55 -2.05 4.15
CA ALA A 52 7.33 -2.07 2.91
C ALA A 52 8.83 -1.98 3.24
N LEU A 53 9.68 -2.28 2.25
CA LEU A 53 11.13 -2.29 2.43
C LEU A 53 11.83 -1.46 1.37
N TRP A 54 12.74 -0.58 1.81
CA TRP A 54 13.80 -0.05 0.96
C TRP A 54 14.93 -1.07 0.82
N SER A 55 15.70 -0.96 -0.27
CA SER A 55 16.89 -1.78 -0.47
C SER A 55 17.97 -1.42 0.56
N GLU A 56 18.84 -2.38 0.88
CA GLU A 56 19.97 -2.16 1.81
C GLU A 56 20.84 -0.97 1.39
N SER A 57 21.06 -0.81 0.07
CA SER A 57 21.80 0.33 -0.47
C SER A 57 21.11 1.67 -0.24
N ALA A 58 19.77 1.72 -0.28
CA ALA A 58 19.01 2.93 0.00
C ALA A 58 18.98 3.24 1.50
N LEU A 59 18.92 2.21 2.35
CA LEU A 59 19.04 2.37 3.81
C LEU A 59 20.42 2.87 4.23
N ALA A 60 21.51 2.35 3.64
CA ALA A 60 22.86 2.83 3.91
C ALA A 60 23.05 4.31 3.50
N GLN A 61 22.44 4.72 2.38
CA GLN A 61 22.40 6.13 2.00
C GLN A 61 21.62 6.95 3.01
N LEU A 62 20.47 6.44 3.48
CA LEU A 62 19.63 7.13 4.46
C LEU A 62 20.41 7.36 5.76
N GLU A 63 21.07 6.33 6.30
CA GLU A 63 21.88 6.44 7.52
C GLU A 63 23.03 7.44 7.40
N THR A 64 23.61 7.57 6.20
CA THR A 64 24.64 8.59 5.93
C THR A 64 24.08 10.01 6.03
N GLU A 65 22.80 10.21 5.68
CA GLU A 65 22.15 11.53 5.65
C GLU A 65 21.52 11.91 6.99
N ILE A 66 20.84 10.96 7.67
CA ILE A 66 20.04 11.25 8.87
C ILE A 66 20.63 10.67 10.17
N GLY A 67 21.70 9.89 10.08
CA GLY A 67 22.29 9.15 11.18
C GLY A 67 21.73 7.73 11.35
N GLU A 68 22.25 7.01 12.34
CA GLU A 68 21.90 5.60 12.61
C GLU A 68 20.39 5.39 12.79
N ILE A 69 19.87 4.31 12.20
CA ILE A 69 18.48 3.89 12.31
C ILE A 69 18.39 2.51 12.98
N THR A 70 17.36 2.30 13.79
CA THR A 70 17.05 0.98 14.37
C THR A 70 15.85 0.38 13.66
N LYS A 71 16.00 -0.82 13.10
CA LYS A 71 14.89 -1.55 12.48
C LYS A 71 13.88 -2.01 13.55
N VAL A 72 12.58 -1.80 13.29
CA VAL A 72 11.47 -2.28 14.12
C VAL A 72 10.44 -3.04 13.27
N MET A 73 9.80 -4.03 13.87
CA MET A 73 8.81 -4.90 13.24
C MET A 73 7.41 -4.66 13.80
N ARG A 74 6.41 -5.37 13.28
CA ARG A 74 4.99 -5.14 13.64
C ARG A 74 4.74 -5.17 15.14
N PRO A 75 5.24 -6.15 15.92
CA PRO A 75 4.97 -6.19 17.36
C PRO A 75 5.45 -4.93 18.09
N GLU A 76 6.62 -4.39 17.74
CA GLU A 76 7.15 -3.18 18.37
C GLU A 76 6.37 -1.90 18.02
N VAL A 77 5.60 -1.91 16.92
CA VAL A 77 4.80 -0.78 16.45
C VAL A 77 3.35 -0.87 16.93
N GLU A 78 2.75 -2.07 16.91
CA GLU A 78 1.37 -2.30 17.37
C GLU A 78 1.28 -2.39 18.91
N GLU A 79 2.36 -2.77 19.59
CA GLU A 79 2.50 -2.73 21.06
C GLU A 79 3.59 -1.72 21.49
N PRO A 80 3.39 -0.41 21.26
CA PRO A 80 4.44 0.62 21.25
C PRO A 80 4.89 1.09 22.64
N SER A 81 4.65 0.30 23.70
CA SER A 81 4.92 0.69 25.09
C SER A 81 6.33 1.25 25.32
N GLN A 82 7.35 0.61 24.74
CA GLN A 82 8.74 1.06 24.82
C GLN A 82 8.97 2.34 24.01
N MET A 83 8.44 2.40 22.78
CA MET A 83 8.55 3.56 21.90
C MET A 83 7.91 4.81 22.53
N LEU A 84 6.71 4.67 23.08
CA LEU A 84 5.99 5.75 23.76
C LEU A 84 6.69 6.16 25.06
N SER A 85 7.31 5.23 25.79
CA SER A 85 8.11 5.58 26.96
C SER A 85 9.30 6.47 26.58
N LEU A 86 9.99 6.18 25.48
CA LEU A 86 11.10 7.00 24.99
C LEU A 86 10.61 8.37 24.51
N ALA A 87 9.47 8.42 23.83
CA ALA A 87 8.88 9.65 23.29
C ALA A 87 8.44 10.67 24.36
N LYS A 88 8.35 10.27 25.64
CA LYS A 88 8.11 11.21 26.76
C LYS A 88 9.30 12.11 27.07
N GLU A 89 10.51 11.64 26.77
CA GLU A 89 11.76 12.33 27.13
C GLU A 89 12.56 12.78 25.91
N LYS A 90 12.35 12.13 24.77
CA LYS A 90 13.12 12.32 23.54
C LYS A 90 12.20 12.49 22.34
N SER A 91 12.76 13.05 21.27
CA SER A 91 12.11 13.04 19.96
C SER A 91 12.36 11.69 19.27
N VAL A 92 11.28 10.94 19.04
CA VAL A 92 11.32 9.61 18.42
C VAL A 92 10.70 9.71 17.03
N ALA A 93 11.48 9.47 15.99
CA ALA A 93 11.00 9.40 14.61
C ALA A 93 10.74 7.94 14.23
N LEU A 94 9.50 7.62 13.84
CA LEU A 94 9.15 6.38 13.16
C LEU A 94 9.12 6.64 11.66
N LEU A 95 10.08 6.06 10.95
CA LEU A 95 10.29 6.17 9.51
C LEU A 95 9.47 5.08 8.81
N VAL A 96 8.50 5.49 8.00
CA VAL A 96 7.57 4.60 7.30
C VAL A 96 7.76 4.75 5.80
N VAL A 97 7.94 3.64 5.08
CA VAL A 97 8.06 3.67 3.62
C VAL A 97 6.74 4.14 3.00
N GLY A 98 6.81 5.09 2.07
CA GLY A 98 5.63 5.74 1.50
C GLY A 98 5.10 6.87 2.38
N ASP A 99 3.83 6.77 2.80
CA ASP A 99 3.17 7.74 3.68
C ASP A 99 2.63 7.04 4.94
N PRO A 100 2.83 7.59 6.15
CA PRO A 100 2.48 6.90 7.37
C PRO A 100 1.00 6.55 7.49
N LEU A 101 0.10 7.31 6.87
CA LEU A 101 -1.36 7.15 7.03
C LEU A 101 -2.05 6.65 5.75
N GLN A 102 -1.29 6.12 4.78
CA GLN A 102 -1.84 5.55 3.55
C GLN A 102 -1.62 4.04 3.51
N ALA A 103 -2.72 3.29 3.55
CA ALA A 103 -2.70 1.82 3.50
C ALA A 103 -1.90 1.16 4.64
N THR A 104 -1.95 1.76 5.83
CA THR A 104 -1.35 1.23 7.06
C THR A 104 -2.30 1.38 8.24
N THR A 105 -1.93 0.82 9.40
CA THR A 105 -2.65 0.93 10.67
C THR A 105 -2.07 1.99 11.61
N HIS A 106 -1.09 2.80 11.19
CA HIS A 106 -0.37 3.74 12.07
C HIS A 106 -1.23 4.86 12.66
N VAL A 107 -2.48 5.04 12.19
CA VAL A 107 -3.46 5.88 12.89
C VAL A 107 -3.72 5.39 14.32
N ASP A 108 -3.66 4.08 14.56
CA ASP A 108 -3.80 3.50 15.90
C ASP A 108 -2.66 3.94 16.82
N LEU A 109 -1.41 3.89 16.34
CA LEU A 109 -0.25 4.41 17.07
C LEU A 109 -0.39 5.92 17.40
N GLN A 110 -0.95 6.71 16.48
CA GLN A 110 -1.23 8.12 16.74
C GLN A 110 -2.25 8.30 17.88
N LEU A 111 -3.31 7.48 17.92
CA LEU A 111 -4.30 7.50 18.99
C LEU A 111 -3.69 7.05 20.33
N GLN A 112 -2.90 5.97 20.34
CA GLN A 112 -2.21 5.49 21.54
C GLN A 112 -1.25 6.55 22.11
N ALA A 113 -0.50 7.26 21.25
CA ALA A 113 0.36 8.37 21.68
C ALA A 113 -0.44 9.49 22.34
N GLN A 114 -1.59 9.87 21.75
CA GLN A 114 -2.48 10.88 22.30
C GLN A 114 -3.04 10.47 23.68
N GLU A 115 -3.45 9.22 23.84
CA GLU A 115 -3.93 8.67 25.12
C GLU A 115 -2.82 8.67 26.19
N ALA A 116 -1.58 8.45 25.79
CA ALA A 116 -0.41 8.54 26.65
C ALA A 116 0.05 9.98 26.95
N GLY A 117 -0.62 11.00 26.41
CA GLY A 117 -0.27 12.41 26.58
C GLY A 117 1.00 12.84 25.84
N ILE A 118 1.34 12.13 24.76
CA ILE A 118 2.53 12.36 23.94
C ILE A 118 2.09 13.08 22.66
N ASP A 119 2.72 14.21 22.34
CA ASP A 119 2.50 14.89 21.06
C ASP A 119 2.98 14.00 19.90
N CYS A 120 2.10 13.77 18.92
CA CYS A 120 2.39 12.96 17.74
C CYS A 120 2.23 13.80 16.47
N GLU A 121 3.34 14.11 15.80
CA GLU A 121 3.38 14.85 14.53
C GLU A 121 3.46 13.89 13.34
N ILE A 122 2.80 14.26 12.23
CA ILE A 122 2.82 13.49 10.99
C ILE A 122 3.50 14.32 9.89
N ILE A 123 4.56 13.79 9.31
CA ILE A 123 5.17 14.31 8.10
C ILE A 123 4.83 13.37 6.96
N HIS A 124 3.96 13.85 6.07
CA HIS A 124 3.49 13.09 4.92
C HIS A 124 4.60 12.83 3.89
N GLY A 125 4.46 11.71 3.20
CA GLY A 125 5.37 11.24 2.15
C GLY A 125 4.65 10.94 0.84
N ILE A 126 5.41 10.62 -0.20
CA ILE A 126 4.84 10.18 -1.48
C ILE A 126 4.31 8.76 -1.29
N SER A 127 2.99 8.56 -1.37
CA SER A 127 2.41 7.22 -1.31
C SER A 127 2.26 6.58 -2.69
N ILE A 128 2.36 5.25 -2.75
CA ILE A 128 2.06 4.46 -3.95
C ILE A 128 0.64 4.73 -4.47
N THR A 129 -0.32 5.02 -3.57
CA THR A 129 -1.72 5.30 -3.92
C THR A 129 -1.85 6.53 -4.81
N GLY A 130 -1.08 7.59 -4.52
CA GLY A 130 -1.03 8.80 -5.35
C GLY A 130 -0.12 8.63 -6.57
N LEU A 131 1.03 7.97 -6.40
CA LEU A 131 2.02 7.80 -7.45
C LEU A 131 1.46 6.99 -8.63
N VAL A 132 0.86 5.83 -8.35
CA VAL A 132 0.37 4.92 -9.40
C VAL A 132 -0.83 5.48 -10.11
N THR A 133 -1.81 6.00 -9.37
CA THR A 133 -3.02 6.60 -9.98
C THR A 133 -2.65 7.74 -10.93
N GLY A 134 -1.67 8.58 -10.55
CA GLY A 134 -1.14 9.64 -11.42
C GLY A 134 -0.26 9.18 -12.58
N ALA A 135 0.39 8.01 -12.49
CA ALA A 135 1.38 7.57 -13.47
C ALA A 135 0.80 6.70 -14.60
N VAL A 136 -0.22 5.88 -14.32
CA VAL A 136 -0.70 4.87 -15.28
C VAL A 136 -1.45 5.46 -16.48
N GLY A 137 -1.89 6.71 -16.40
CA GLY A 137 -2.59 7.40 -17.48
C GLY A 137 -4.11 7.17 -17.51
N LEU A 138 -4.67 6.61 -16.44
CA LEU A 138 -6.11 6.50 -16.20
C LEU A 138 -6.66 7.77 -15.56
N SER A 139 -7.96 8.02 -15.69
CA SER A 139 -8.57 9.15 -15.01
C SER A 139 -8.59 8.92 -13.49
N ASN A 140 -7.94 9.83 -12.75
CA ASN A 140 -7.94 9.79 -11.28
C ASN A 140 -9.36 9.80 -10.68
N TYR A 141 -10.30 10.50 -11.31
CA TYR A 141 -11.70 10.56 -10.89
C TYR A 141 -12.46 9.24 -11.05
N LYS A 142 -11.90 8.28 -11.79
CA LYS A 142 -12.49 6.97 -12.02
C LYS A 142 -11.87 5.89 -11.13
N PHE A 143 -10.98 6.19 -10.19
CA PHE A 143 -10.55 5.19 -9.21
C PHE A 143 -11.61 5.03 -8.12
N GLY A 144 -12.02 3.77 -7.89
CA GLY A 144 -12.97 3.39 -6.86
C GLY A 144 -12.29 2.96 -5.56
N ARG A 145 -12.98 2.12 -4.79
CA ARG A 145 -12.45 1.58 -3.53
C ARG A 145 -11.20 0.74 -3.80
N GLN A 146 -10.10 1.04 -3.11
CA GLN A 146 -8.88 0.24 -3.19
C GLN A 146 -9.01 -1.07 -2.39
N THR A 147 -8.18 -2.06 -2.72
CA THR A 147 -8.13 -3.33 -1.99
C THR A 147 -6.70 -3.87 -1.91
N THR A 148 -6.47 -4.85 -1.05
CA THR A 148 -5.20 -5.59 -0.99
C THR A 148 -5.45 -7.04 -1.38
N LEU A 149 -4.66 -7.55 -2.31
CA LEU A 149 -4.58 -8.98 -2.61
C LEU A 149 -3.65 -9.62 -1.57
N THR A 150 -4.09 -10.71 -0.95
CA THR A 150 -3.33 -11.42 0.08
C THR A 150 -2.96 -12.83 -0.37
N TYR A 151 -1.88 -13.36 0.18
CA TYR A 151 -1.63 -14.79 0.08
C TYR A 151 -2.78 -15.61 0.70
N PRO A 152 -3.03 -16.84 0.23
CA PRO A 152 -3.89 -17.79 0.94
C PRO A 152 -3.23 -18.24 2.25
N TYR A 153 -3.73 -17.77 3.39
CA TYR A 153 -3.16 -18.07 4.71
C TYR A 153 -3.72 -19.39 5.25
N GLY A 154 -2.88 -20.40 5.43
CA GLY A 154 -3.30 -21.68 6.03
C GLY A 154 -4.47 -22.36 5.29
N GLY A 155 -4.59 -22.15 3.97
CA GLY A 155 -5.70 -22.64 3.15
C GLY A 155 -6.94 -21.72 3.12
N TRP A 156 -6.97 -20.65 3.90
CA TRP A 156 -8.02 -19.64 3.85
C TRP A 156 -7.80 -18.68 2.67
N ILE A 157 -8.79 -18.60 1.78
CA ILE A 157 -8.81 -17.66 0.65
C ILE A 157 -9.80 -16.53 0.98
N ALA A 158 -9.29 -15.30 1.07
CA ALA A 158 -10.12 -14.11 1.23
C ALA A 158 -10.67 -13.67 -0.14
N THR A 159 -11.98 -13.77 -0.35
CA THR A 159 -12.65 -13.41 -1.63
C THR A 159 -12.95 -11.92 -1.75
N SER A 160 -12.97 -11.19 -0.63
CA SER A 160 -13.35 -9.77 -0.59
C SER A 160 -12.58 -8.87 -1.57
N PRO A 161 -11.28 -9.09 -1.89
CA PRO A 161 -10.61 -8.27 -2.89
C PRO A 161 -11.23 -8.40 -4.27
N LEU A 162 -11.54 -9.62 -4.72
CA LEU A 162 -12.17 -9.84 -6.02
C LEU A 162 -13.59 -9.26 -6.07
N GLU A 163 -14.34 -9.34 -4.96
CA GLU A 163 -15.66 -8.69 -4.86
C GLU A 163 -15.57 -7.15 -4.97
N VAL A 164 -14.56 -6.53 -4.35
CA VAL A 164 -14.31 -5.07 -4.47
C VAL A 164 -13.99 -4.71 -5.92
N ILE A 165 -13.12 -5.48 -6.57
CA ILE A 165 -12.76 -5.27 -7.99
C ILE A 165 -14.02 -5.39 -8.86
N ALA A 166 -14.83 -6.43 -8.65
CA ALA A 166 -16.07 -6.66 -9.39
C ALA A 166 -17.05 -5.48 -9.26
N LEU A 167 -17.28 -5.02 -8.02
CA LEU A 167 -18.17 -3.90 -7.72
C LEU A 167 -17.69 -2.58 -8.31
N ASN A 168 -16.38 -2.31 -8.27
CA ASN A 168 -15.82 -1.14 -8.93
C ASN A 168 -16.03 -1.22 -10.44
N ARG A 169 -15.72 -2.37 -11.07
CA ARG A 169 -15.86 -2.56 -12.52
C ARG A 169 -17.28 -2.34 -13.02
N ILE A 170 -18.29 -2.92 -12.35
CA ILE A 170 -19.69 -2.75 -12.75
C ILE A 170 -20.16 -1.29 -12.63
N GLN A 171 -19.55 -0.52 -11.72
CA GLN A 171 -19.78 0.92 -11.54
C GLN A 171 -18.93 1.79 -12.48
N GLY A 172 -18.08 1.21 -13.33
CA GLY A 172 -17.21 1.98 -14.22
C GLY A 172 -15.95 2.56 -13.56
N LEU A 173 -15.56 2.02 -12.40
CA LEU A 173 -14.42 2.48 -11.60
C LEU A 173 -13.21 1.53 -11.71
N HIS A 174 -12.02 2.09 -11.92
CA HIS A 174 -10.74 1.40 -11.84
C HIS A 174 -10.43 1.02 -10.38
N THR A 175 -9.71 -0.08 -10.18
CA THR A 175 -9.32 -0.54 -8.85
C THR A 175 -7.80 -0.55 -8.74
N LEU A 176 -7.23 0.18 -7.78
CA LEU A 176 -5.86 -0.05 -7.33
C LEU A 176 -5.87 -1.19 -6.30
N CYS A 177 -5.12 -2.25 -6.61
CA CYS A 177 -4.92 -3.41 -5.78
C CYS A 177 -3.48 -3.38 -5.26
N LEU A 178 -3.33 -3.19 -3.95
CA LEU A 178 -2.05 -3.39 -3.28
C LEU A 178 -1.76 -4.88 -3.17
N LEU A 179 -0.49 -5.24 -3.14
CA LEU A 179 -0.07 -6.62 -2.99
C LEU A 179 0.54 -6.82 -1.61
N ASP A 180 0.09 -7.87 -0.94
CA ASP A 180 0.65 -8.37 0.31
C ASP A 180 2.15 -8.66 0.23
N LEU A 181 2.79 -8.50 1.39
CA LEU A 181 4.23 -8.56 1.57
C LEU A 181 4.70 -9.74 2.41
N ASP A 182 3.76 -10.42 3.08
CA ASP A 182 4.09 -11.46 4.03
C ASP A 182 3.08 -12.63 3.92
N PRO A 183 3.50 -13.79 3.39
CA PRO A 183 2.64 -14.97 3.29
C PRO A 183 2.27 -15.58 4.64
N THR A 184 2.85 -15.11 5.75
CA THR A 184 2.43 -15.48 7.11
C THR A 184 1.47 -14.47 7.73
N GLY A 185 1.47 -13.23 7.23
CA GLY A 185 0.70 -12.11 7.76
C GLY A 185 1.17 -11.63 9.14
N ALA A 186 2.25 -12.18 9.69
CA ALA A 186 2.71 -11.91 11.05
C ALA A 186 3.49 -10.59 11.17
N GLY A 187 4.16 -10.16 10.09
CA GLY A 187 4.99 -8.95 10.11
C GLY A 187 6.22 -9.05 11.01
N THR A 188 6.68 -10.28 11.30
CA THR A 188 7.79 -10.57 12.23
C THR A 188 9.13 -10.84 11.52
N GLY A 189 9.19 -10.69 10.20
CA GLY A 189 10.41 -10.90 9.39
C GLY A 189 10.21 -11.95 8.28
N ASN A 190 11.19 -12.05 7.37
CA ASN A 190 11.14 -12.88 6.15
C ASN A 190 10.00 -12.51 5.19
N GLN A 191 9.74 -11.21 5.03
CA GLN A 191 8.80 -10.72 4.04
C GLN A 191 9.12 -11.30 2.66
N LYS A 192 8.08 -11.78 2.00
CA LYS A 192 8.11 -12.25 0.62
C LYS A 192 7.04 -11.46 -0.13
N PRO A 193 7.40 -10.30 -0.70
CA PRO A 193 6.49 -9.52 -1.53
C PRO A 193 5.87 -10.36 -2.63
N MET A 194 4.54 -10.31 -2.73
CA MET A 194 3.82 -11.01 -3.80
C MET A 194 4.35 -10.59 -5.16
N GLN A 195 4.77 -11.59 -5.92
CA GLN A 195 5.21 -11.44 -7.30
C GLN A 195 3.99 -11.48 -8.24
N PRO A 196 4.14 -11.07 -9.52
CA PRO A 196 3.03 -11.12 -10.48
C PRO A 196 2.32 -12.48 -10.58
N GLU A 197 3.08 -13.59 -10.52
CA GLU A 197 2.54 -14.95 -10.51
C GLU A 197 1.74 -15.27 -9.23
N ASP A 198 2.20 -14.79 -8.07
CA ASP A 198 1.47 -14.95 -6.80
C ASP A 198 0.12 -14.21 -6.85
N ALA A 199 0.11 -12.98 -7.39
CA ALA A 199 -1.10 -12.20 -7.54
C ALA A 199 -2.10 -12.85 -8.50
N GLN A 200 -1.61 -13.38 -9.63
CA GLN A 200 -2.43 -14.16 -10.57
C GLN A 200 -3.05 -15.38 -9.86
N THR A 201 -2.22 -16.15 -9.15
CA THR A 201 -2.67 -17.34 -8.41
C THR A 201 -3.72 -16.99 -7.36
N ALA A 202 -3.52 -15.91 -6.60
CA ALA A 202 -4.46 -15.44 -5.61
C ALA A 202 -5.82 -15.05 -6.23
N ILE A 203 -5.81 -14.29 -7.33
CA ILE A 203 -7.04 -13.90 -8.04
C ILE A 203 -7.79 -15.14 -8.56
N MET A 204 -7.08 -16.09 -9.16
CA MET A 204 -7.68 -17.33 -9.68
C MET A 204 -8.29 -18.17 -8.55
N ALA A 205 -7.63 -18.24 -7.39
CA ALA A 205 -8.15 -18.93 -6.21
C ALA A 205 -9.40 -18.26 -5.64
N MET A 206 -9.44 -16.92 -5.61
CA MET A 206 -10.63 -16.16 -5.20
C MET A 206 -11.80 -16.41 -6.16
N ALA A 207 -11.54 -16.39 -7.46
CA ALA A 207 -12.55 -16.64 -8.49
C ALA A 207 -13.16 -18.03 -8.36
N LYS A 208 -12.32 -19.06 -8.21
CA LYS A 208 -12.79 -20.43 -7.98
C LYS A 208 -13.64 -20.55 -6.72
N LYS A 209 -13.18 -19.98 -5.59
CA LYS A 209 -13.94 -20.02 -4.33
C LYS A 209 -15.28 -19.29 -4.44
N LEU A 210 -15.32 -18.15 -5.14
CA LEU A 210 -16.57 -17.44 -5.40
C LEU A 210 -17.48 -18.27 -6.30
N GLU A 211 -16.96 -18.89 -7.36
CA GLU A 211 -17.72 -19.76 -8.26
C GLU A 211 -18.36 -20.95 -7.53
N ASP A 212 -17.60 -21.61 -6.65
CA ASP A 212 -18.10 -22.70 -5.81
C ASP A 212 -19.21 -22.25 -4.83
N SER A 213 -19.28 -20.95 -4.52
CA SER A 213 -20.26 -20.36 -3.59
C SER A 213 -21.49 -19.75 -4.28
N ILE A 214 -21.57 -19.77 -5.62
CA ILE A 214 -22.64 -19.11 -6.40
C ILE A 214 -24.02 -19.78 -6.20
N ASP A 215 -24.06 -21.04 -5.80
CA ASP A 215 -25.32 -21.80 -5.65
C ASP A 215 -25.93 -21.74 -4.24
N GLU A 216 -25.25 -21.11 -3.26
CA GLU A 216 -25.73 -20.97 -1.88
C GLU A 216 -26.41 -19.60 -1.69
N ASP A 217 -27.74 -19.60 -1.56
CA ASP A 217 -28.59 -18.48 -1.09
C ASP A 217 -28.52 -17.15 -1.86
N ILE A 218 -29.23 -17.07 -2.99
CA ILE A 218 -29.74 -15.78 -3.49
C ILE A 218 -30.93 -15.37 -2.60
N ASN A 219 -30.69 -14.70 -1.48
CA ASN A 219 -31.79 -14.06 -0.73
C ASN A 219 -31.45 -12.72 -0.01
N ASP A 220 -32.45 -11.84 -0.12
CA ASP A 220 -32.84 -10.67 0.71
C ASP A 220 -32.26 -9.24 0.56
N SER A 221 -31.24 -8.92 -0.25
CA SER A 221 -30.90 -7.50 -0.49
C SER A 221 -30.44 -7.13 -1.91
N ASN A 222 -30.79 -5.90 -2.35
CA ASN A 222 -30.32 -5.34 -3.63
C ASN A 222 -28.78 -5.31 -3.72
N LEU A 223 -28.10 -5.09 -2.60
CA LEU A 223 -26.64 -5.06 -2.56
C LEU A 223 -26.02 -6.45 -2.80
N GLN A 224 -26.61 -7.51 -2.23
CA GLN A 224 -26.12 -8.87 -2.46
C GLN A 224 -26.35 -9.31 -3.91
N ARG A 225 -27.49 -8.96 -4.51
CA ARG A 225 -27.73 -9.21 -5.94
C ARG A 225 -26.70 -8.52 -6.83
N LEU A 226 -26.41 -7.23 -6.57
CA LEU A 226 -25.39 -6.50 -7.31
C LEU A 226 -24.00 -7.13 -7.14
N LYS A 227 -23.62 -7.52 -5.91
CA LYS A 227 -22.35 -8.23 -5.66
C LYS A 227 -22.27 -9.52 -6.45
N PHE A 228 -23.32 -10.31 -6.43
CA PHE A 228 -23.41 -11.57 -7.13
C PHE A 228 -23.27 -11.40 -8.65
N GLU A 229 -24.05 -10.50 -9.25
CA GLU A 229 -23.98 -10.18 -10.69
C GLU A 229 -22.59 -9.67 -11.09
N ALA A 230 -21.99 -8.81 -10.25
CA ALA A 230 -20.65 -8.29 -10.49
C ALA A 230 -19.60 -9.41 -10.44
N SER A 231 -19.67 -10.29 -9.44
CA SER A 231 -18.76 -11.42 -9.27
C SER A 231 -18.87 -12.41 -10.45
N GLN A 232 -20.09 -12.76 -10.87
CA GLN A 232 -20.29 -13.61 -12.04
C GLN A 232 -19.66 -13.01 -13.31
N LYS A 233 -19.88 -11.70 -13.52
CA LYS A 233 -19.35 -11.02 -14.69
C LYS A 233 -17.83 -11.02 -14.72
N ILE A 234 -17.17 -10.70 -13.60
CA ILE A 234 -15.70 -10.66 -13.57
C ILE A 234 -15.08 -12.06 -13.72
N ILE A 235 -15.70 -13.09 -13.14
CA ILE A 235 -15.24 -14.48 -13.26
C ILE A 235 -15.31 -14.93 -14.71
N ALA A 236 -16.39 -14.61 -15.43
CA ALA A 236 -16.57 -14.99 -16.83
C ALA A 236 -15.53 -14.35 -17.78
N GLU A 237 -15.01 -13.17 -17.45
CA GLU A 237 -14.02 -12.45 -18.26
C GLU A 237 -12.58 -12.55 -17.72
N LEU A 238 -12.35 -13.33 -16.67
CA LEU A 238 -11.15 -13.22 -15.82
C LEU A 238 -9.83 -13.42 -16.58
N ASN A 239 -9.76 -14.41 -17.48
CA ASN A 239 -8.53 -14.70 -18.21
C ASN A 239 -8.16 -13.61 -19.22
N ASP A 240 -9.16 -12.97 -19.82
CA ASP A 240 -8.98 -11.90 -20.80
C ASP A 240 -9.13 -10.51 -20.18
N LEU A 241 -9.19 -10.44 -18.85
CA LEU A 241 -9.23 -9.21 -18.09
C LEU A 241 -7.89 -8.50 -18.22
N ASP A 242 -7.85 -7.40 -18.95
CA ASP A 242 -6.66 -6.56 -19.03
C ASP A 242 -6.35 -5.92 -17.67
N VAL A 243 -5.08 -5.95 -17.28
CA VAL A 243 -4.55 -5.39 -16.05
C VAL A 243 -3.30 -4.57 -16.30
N VAL A 244 -3.01 -3.63 -15.40
CA VAL A 244 -1.76 -2.87 -15.40
C VAL A 244 -0.97 -3.27 -14.17
N ILE A 245 0.18 -3.91 -14.36
CA ILE A 245 1.11 -4.19 -13.26
C ILE A 245 2.13 -3.05 -13.18
N CYS A 246 2.34 -2.55 -11.97
CA CYS A 246 3.35 -1.53 -11.68
C CYS A 246 4.39 -2.12 -10.72
N THR A 247 5.66 -2.02 -11.08
CA THR A 247 6.80 -2.59 -10.37
C THR A 247 7.75 -1.49 -9.95
N ASP A 248 8.25 -1.53 -8.71
CA ASP A 248 9.29 -0.66 -8.17
C ASP A 248 9.09 0.84 -8.44
N MET A 249 7.83 1.27 -8.41
CA MET A 249 7.40 2.64 -8.71
C MET A 249 8.10 3.65 -7.79
N GLY A 250 8.66 4.71 -8.39
CA GLY A 250 9.45 5.73 -7.72
C GLY A 250 10.95 5.45 -7.72
N GLY A 251 11.38 4.26 -8.15
CA GLY A 251 12.78 3.85 -8.22
C GLY A 251 13.35 3.80 -9.64
N LYS A 252 14.65 3.51 -9.73
CA LYS A 252 15.37 3.35 -11.02
C LYS A 252 14.91 2.15 -11.83
N ASN A 253 14.37 1.13 -11.16
CA ASN A 253 13.87 -0.10 -11.76
C ASN A 253 12.36 -0.04 -12.04
N GLN A 254 11.75 1.14 -11.93
CA GLN A 254 10.32 1.30 -12.15
C GLN A 254 9.90 0.75 -13.53
N SER A 255 8.84 -0.05 -13.54
CA SER A 255 8.21 -0.54 -14.77
C SER A 255 6.68 -0.50 -14.66
N ILE A 256 6.01 -0.22 -15.78
CA ILE A 256 4.56 -0.33 -15.94
C ILE A 256 4.31 -1.20 -17.16
N SER A 257 3.51 -2.25 -17.01
CA SER A 257 3.12 -3.14 -18.11
C SER A 257 1.59 -3.28 -18.17
N TYR A 258 1.03 -3.25 -19.38
CA TYR A 258 -0.39 -3.46 -19.65
C TYR A 258 -0.59 -4.73 -20.48
N LEU A 259 -1.28 -5.71 -19.91
CA LEU A 259 -1.42 -7.06 -20.44
C LEU A 259 -2.66 -7.79 -19.87
N PRO A 260 -3.12 -8.88 -20.49
CA PRO A 260 -4.15 -9.75 -19.92
C PRO A 260 -3.70 -10.37 -18.59
N LEU A 261 -4.65 -10.58 -17.67
CA LEU A 261 -4.39 -11.21 -16.36
C LEU A 261 -3.72 -12.58 -16.49
N LYS A 262 -4.11 -13.38 -17.50
CA LYS A 262 -3.53 -14.70 -17.75
C LYS A 262 -2.02 -14.67 -18.01
N ASP A 263 -1.50 -13.54 -18.45
CA ASP A 263 -0.10 -13.33 -18.81
C ASP A 263 0.70 -12.67 -17.67
N LEU A 264 0.12 -12.50 -16.46
CA LEU A 264 0.87 -11.94 -15.33
C LEU A 264 2.11 -12.76 -14.95
N HIS A 265 2.06 -14.09 -15.02
CA HIS A 265 3.19 -14.98 -14.75
C HIS A 265 4.42 -14.76 -15.64
N ILE A 266 4.28 -14.14 -16.82
CA ILE A 266 5.42 -13.83 -17.71
C ILE A 266 6.02 -12.45 -17.44
N CYS A 267 5.44 -11.66 -16.53
CA CYS A 267 6.00 -10.36 -16.17
C CYS A 267 7.32 -10.50 -15.41
N GLU A 268 8.20 -9.54 -15.62
CA GLU A 268 9.42 -9.40 -14.83
C GLU A 268 9.08 -9.23 -13.35
N THR A 269 9.84 -9.94 -12.53
CA THR A 269 9.82 -9.80 -11.07
C THR A 269 10.49 -8.50 -10.64
N GLY A 270 10.25 -8.11 -9.39
CA GLY A 270 10.80 -6.89 -8.82
C GLY A 270 10.73 -6.90 -7.29
N GLY A 271 11.04 -5.75 -6.68
CA GLY A 271 10.98 -5.60 -5.23
C GLY A 271 9.55 -5.53 -4.72
N LEU A 272 8.79 -4.53 -5.20
CA LEU A 272 7.41 -4.27 -4.81
C LEU A 272 6.53 -4.07 -6.03
N HIS A 273 5.30 -4.58 -5.94
CA HIS A 273 4.33 -4.52 -7.03
C HIS A 273 2.97 -4.04 -6.54
N CYS A 274 2.22 -3.41 -7.43
CA CYS A 274 0.78 -3.21 -7.29
C CYS A 274 0.09 -3.44 -8.63
N LEU A 275 -1.18 -3.82 -8.58
CA LEU A 275 -1.97 -4.11 -9.77
C LEU A 275 -3.09 -3.08 -9.89
N VAL A 276 -3.30 -2.53 -11.09
CA VAL A 276 -4.48 -1.74 -11.41
C VAL A 276 -5.37 -2.54 -12.35
N ILE A 277 -6.65 -2.64 -11.99
CA ILE A 277 -7.67 -3.30 -12.79
C ILE A 277 -8.58 -2.23 -13.38
N PRO A 278 -8.42 -1.88 -14.67
CA PRO A 278 -9.16 -0.78 -15.25
C PRO A 278 -10.59 -1.19 -15.57
N ALA A 279 -11.61 -0.46 -15.11
CA ALA A 279 -12.95 -0.54 -15.69
C ALA A 279 -12.99 -0.07 -17.15
N LYS A 280 -14.21 0.04 -17.72
CA LYS A 280 -14.42 0.51 -19.09
C LYS A 280 -13.62 1.78 -19.39
N LEU A 281 -12.73 1.68 -20.37
CA LEU A 281 -11.82 2.73 -20.77
C LEU A 281 -12.52 3.73 -21.70
N SER A 282 -12.17 5.01 -21.56
CA SER A 282 -12.36 5.98 -22.63
C SER A 282 -11.29 5.81 -23.72
N GLU A 283 -11.49 6.41 -24.89
CA GLU A 283 -10.49 6.36 -25.98
C GLU A 283 -9.12 6.89 -25.55
N VAL A 284 -9.09 7.92 -24.70
CA VAL A 284 -7.85 8.52 -24.20
C VAL A 284 -7.14 7.58 -23.25
N GLU A 285 -7.88 6.98 -22.32
CA GLU A 285 -7.34 5.99 -21.37
C GLU A 285 -6.82 4.75 -22.09
N GLN A 286 -7.52 4.27 -23.12
CA GLN A 286 -7.05 3.14 -23.92
C GLN A 286 -5.74 3.46 -24.65
N LYS A 287 -5.63 4.63 -25.29
CA LYS A 287 -4.37 5.10 -25.91
C LYS A 287 -3.25 5.30 -24.88
N ALA A 288 -3.59 5.66 -23.64
CA ALA A 288 -2.61 5.78 -22.57
C ALA A 288 -2.07 4.41 -22.15
N LEU A 289 -2.94 3.43 -21.94
CA LEU A 289 -2.54 2.09 -21.51
C LEU A 289 -1.77 1.31 -22.57
N ILE A 290 -2.12 1.46 -23.86
CA ILE A 290 -1.41 0.78 -24.96
C ILE A 290 0.09 1.15 -25.01
N ARG A 291 0.49 2.34 -24.51
CA ARG A 291 1.92 2.70 -24.40
C ARG A 291 2.70 1.80 -23.44
N TRP A 292 2.01 1.09 -22.55
CA TRP A 292 2.59 0.16 -21.59
C TRP A 292 2.50 -1.30 -22.04
N THR A 293 1.94 -1.60 -23.21
CA THR A 293 2.00 -2.95 -23.77
C THR A 293 3.45 -3.19 -24.23
N LYS A 294 4.15 -4.11 -23.56
CA LYS A 294 5.48 -4.55 -24.00
C LYS A 294 5.32 -5.30 -25.34
N GLN A 295 6.10 -4.92 -26.36
CA GLN A 295 6.23 -5.66 -27.62
C GLN A 295 7.05 -6.93 -27.41
#